data_AF-A0A538PS99-F1
#
_entry.id   AF-A0A538PS99-F1
#
_cell.length_a   1.000
_cell.length_b   1.000
_cell.length_c   1.000
_cell.angle_alpha   90.00
_cell.angle_beta   90.00
_cell.angle_gamma   90.00
#
_symmetry.space_group_name_H-M   'P 1'
#
loop_
_entity.id
_entity.type
_entity.pdbx_description
1 polymer ?
#
loop_
_entity_poly.entity_id
_entity_poly.type
_entity_poly.pdbx_seq_one_letter_code
_entity_poly.pdbx_strand_id
1 'polypeptide(L)'
;MSAAAPSHHDGHHDDHHSLSHVATIKVLVATGGTLLLLTLVTVLATKIDFGAPINLGIAMAIAVTKATLVILFFMHLRYDRLFHSIVFTAAILAASLFVGFTLMDTNQYQQTNIWNPDAPPAAPIGPRPTSG
;
A
#
# COMPACT_ATOMS: atom_id res chain seq x y z
N MET A 1 -16.29 -78.94 -7.94
CA MET A 1 -15.25 -78.00 -7.46
C MET A 1 -15.88 -76.63 -7.34
N SER A 2 -16.04 -76.16 -6.10
CA SER A 2 -16.49 -74.81 -5.76
C SER A 2 -15.26 -73.91 -5.63
N ALA A 3 -15.21 -72.82 -6.40
CA ALA A 3 -14.38 -71.63 -6.18
C ALA A 3 -14.98 -70.53 -7.07
N ALA A 4 -15.87 -69.67 -6.57
CA ALA A 4 -15.55 -68.43 -5.88
C ALA A 4 -14.61 -67.53 -6.70
N ALA A 5 -15.23 -66.54 -7.36
CA ALA A 5 -14.54 -65.42 -8.00
C ALA A 5 -13.85 -64.52 -6.95
N PRO A 6 -12.88 -63.71 -7.40
CA PRO A 6 -12.90 -62.32 -6.98
C PRO A 6 -12.88 -61.41 -8.21
N SER A 7 -13.99 -60.72 -8.40
CA SER A 7 -14.07 -59.45 -9.12
C SER A 7 -13.10 -58.46 -8.49
N HIS A 8 -12.05 -58.11 -9.22
CA HIS A 8 -11.16 -57.00 -8.87
C HIS A 8 -11.97 -55.70 -8.91
N HIS A 9 -12.36 -55.24 -7.72
CA HIS A 9 -12.71 -53.86 -7.45
C HIS A 9 -11.39 -53.07 -7.53
N ASP A 10 -11.14 -52.42 -8.67
CA ASP A 10 -10.12 -51.38 -8.74
C ASP A 10 -10.61 -50.22 -7.89
N GLY A 11 -10.01 -50.14 -6.70
CA GLY A 11 -10.31 -49.15 -5.70
C GLY A 11 -10.12 -47.75 -6.25
N HIS A 12 -11.15 -46.94 -6.05
CA HIS A 12 -11.03 -45.49 -5.96
C HIS A 12 -9.79 -45.14 -5.13
N HIS A 13 -8.73 -44.71 -5.80
CA HIS A 13 -7.69 -43.94 -5.15
C HIS A 13 -8.25 -42.54 -5.02
N ASP A 14 -8.78 -42.27 -3.83
CA ASP A 14 -9.03 -40.94 -3.32
C ASP A 14 -7.69 -40.19 -3.29
N ASP A 15 -7.37 -39.56 -4.41
CA ASP A 15 -6.41 -38.47 -4.45
C ASP A 15 -7.00 -37.35 -3.59
N HIS A 16 -6.76 -37.44 -2.29
CA HIS A 16 -6.91 -36.35 -1.34
C HIS A 16 -5.97 -35.23 -1.78
N HIS A 17 -6.47 -34.44 -2.72
CA HIS A 17 -6.19 -33.05 -2.96
C HIS A 17 -5.51 -32.40 -1.75
N SER A 18 -4.17 -32.40 -1.76
CA SER A 18 -3.32 -31.65 -0.84
C SER A 18 -3.38 -30.16 -1.21
N LEU A 19 -4.60 -29.62 -1.16
CA LEU A 19 -4.93 -28.21 -1.30
C LEU A 19 -4.51 -27.49 -0.01
N SER A 20 -3.21 -27.35 0.22
CA SER A 20 -2.70 -26.55 1.34
C SER A 20 -1.30 -25.95 1.08
N HIS A 21 -1.02 -25.55 -0.17
CA HIS A 21 0.04 -24.58 -0.48
C HIS A 21 -0.51 -23.16 -0.67
N VAL A 22 -1.59 -22.83 0.05
CA VAL A 22 -2.00 -21.44 0.26
C VAL A 22 -1.07 -20.90 1.33
N ALA A 23 -0.14 -20.02 0.93
CA ALA A 23 0.83 -19.31 1.77
C ALA A 23 0.82 -19.69 3.25
N THR A 24 1.83 -20.47 3.69
CA THR A 24 1.98 -20.97 5.07
C THR A 24 1.44 -19.95 6.07
N ILE A 25 0.36 -20.28 6.79
CA ILE A 25 -0.34 -19.40 7.75
C ILE A 25 0.61 -18.61 8.66
N LYS A 26 1.78 -19.19 8.96
CA LYS A 26 2.89 -18.54 9.69
C LYS A 26 3.38 -17.24 9.05
N VAL A 27 3.50 -17.16 7.72
CA VAL A 27 3.89 -15.95 6.99
C VAL A 27 2.83 -14.87 7.13
N LEU A 28 1.56 -15.23 6.98
CA LEU A 28 0.43 -14.30 7.12
C LEU A 28 0.36 -13.70 8.53
N VAL A 29 0.49 -14.53 9.56
CA VAL A 29 0.47 -14.08 10.96
C VAL A 29 1.71 -13.26 11.30
N ALA A 30 2.90 -13.65 10.82
CA ALA A 30 4.14 -12.92 11.04
C ALA A 30 4.08 -11.52 10.39
N THR A 31 3.69 -11.43 9.12
CA THR A 31 3.57 -10.15 8.42
C THR A 31 2.45 -9.29 9.02
N GLY A 32 1.31 -9.89 9.37
CA GLY A 32 0.24 -9.19 10.09
C GLY A 32 0.71 -8.58 11.41
N GLY A 33 1.48 -9.32 12.20
CA GLY A 33 2.10 -8.84 13.43
C GLY A 33 3.09 -7.69 13.19
N THR A 34 3.95 -7.80 12.17
CA THR A 34 4.89 -6.73 11.80
C THR A 34 4.14 -5.46 11.35
N LEU A 35 3.05 -5.59 10.60
CA LEU A 35 2.23 -4.46 10.15
C LEU A 35 1.53 -3.76 11.32
N LEU A 36 1.02 -4.53 12.29
CA LEU A 36 0.43 -3.98 13.51
C LEU A 36 1.49 -3.21 14.32
N LEU A 37 2.70 -3.76 14.45
CA LEU A 37 3.80 -3.10 15.15
C LEU A 37 4.22 -1.80 14.46
N LEU A 38 4.38 -1.80 13.13
CA LEU A 38 4.66 -0.57 12.38
C LEU A 38 3.52 0.46 12.49
N THR A 39 2.27 0.01 12.57
CA THR A 39 1.11 0.89 12.76
C THR A 39 1.17 1.56 14.14
N LEU A 40 1.50 0.81 15.19
CA LEU A 40 1.80 1.35 16.52
C LEU A 40 2.92 2.39 16.45
N VAL A 41 4.05 2.06 15.83
CA VAL A 41 5.18 2.99 15.65
C VAL A 41 4.72 4.26 14.93
N THR A 42 3.84 4.16 13.93
CA THR A 42 3.28 5.33 13.22
C THR A 42 2.45 6.20 14.15
N VAL A 43 1.58 5.61 14.97
CA VAL A 43 0.74 6.35 15.94
C VAL A 43 1.60 6.99 17.03
N LEU A 44 2.72 6.38 17.42
CA LEU A 44 3.66 7.00 18.36
C LEU A 44 4.45 8.14 17.69
N ALA A 45 4.86 7.97 16.43
CA ALA A 45 5.57 9.00 15.68
C ALA A 45 4.69 10.25 15.47
N THR A 46 3.38 10.11 15.27
CA THR A 46 2.47 11.26 15.17
C THR A 46 2.24 11.99 16.50
N LYS A 47 2.62 11.39 17.64
CA LYS A 47 2.51 12.05 18.95
C LYS A 47 3.72 12.92 19.29
N ILE A 48 4.81 12.83 18.53
CA ILE A 48 6.01 13.62 18.76
C ILE A 48 6.10 14.66 17.64
N ASP A 49 5.95 15.94 18.01
CA ASP A 49 6.05 17.04 17.06
C ASP A 49 7.51 17.46 16.87
N PHE A 50 8.09 17.09 15.73
CA PHE A 50 9.43 17.51 15.30
C PHE A 50 9.39 18.73 14.35
N GLY A 51 8.20 19.30 14.12
CA GLY A 51 7.95 20.40 13.18
C GLY A 51 7.35 19.90 11.85
N ALA A 52 6.51 20.73 11.22
CA ALA A 52 5.69 20.36 10.06
C ALA A 52 6.44 19.66 8.90
N PRO A 53 7.62 20.12 8.43
CA PRO A 53 8.31 19.45 7.31
C PRO A 53 8.98 18.13 7.72
N ILE A 54 9.49 18.04 8.96
CA ILE A 54 10.19 16.84 9.46
C ILE A 54 9.18 15.73 9.77
N ASN A 55 8.03 16.08 10.35
CA ASN A 55 6.93 15.15 10.60
C ASN A 55 6.44 14.49 9.30
N LEU A 56 6.32 15.26 8.21
CA LEU A 56 5.92 14.74 6.91
C LEU A 56 6.95 13.73 6.37
N GLY A 57 8.25 14.05 6.46
CA GLY A 57 9.32 13.16 6.04
C GLY A 57 9.30 11.82 6.81
N ILE A 58 9.14 11.89 8.13
CA ILE A 58 9.04 10.70 9.00
C ILE A 58 7.79 9.88 8.64
N ALA A 59 6.64 10.52 8.48
CA ALA A 59 5.39 9.85 8.10
C ALA A 59 5.51 9.12 6.75
N MET A 60 6.13 9.75 5.75
CA MET A 60 6.38 9.14 4.44
C MET A 60 7.35 7.97 4.52
N ALA A 61 8.44 8.07 5.30
CA ALA A 61 9.40 6.98 5.47
C ALA A 61 8.77 5.73 6.10
N ILE A 62 7.95 5.93 7.14
CA ILE A 62 7.22 4.83 7.79
C ILE A 62 6.19 4.23 6.83
N ALA A 63 5.46 5.06 6.08
CA ALA A 63 4.48 4.62 5.09
C ALA A 63 5.12 3.77 3.98
N VAL A 64 6.28 4.18 3.43
CA VAL A 64 7.01 3.43 2.40
C VAL A 64 7.52 2.10 2.95
N THR A 65 8.02 2.07 4.19
CA THR A 65 8.50 0.84 4.84
C THR A 65 7.34 -0.16 5.01
N LYS A 66 6.18 0.32 5.48
CA LYS A 66 4.96 -0.50 5.59
C LYS A 66 4.56 -1.05 4.22
N ALA A 67 4.50 -0.19 3.20
CA ALA A 67 4.12 -0.60 1.84
C ALA A 67 5.09 -1.67 1.29
N THR A 68 6.38 -1.49 1.48
CA THR A 68 7.42 -2.45 1.07
C THR A 68 7.22 -3.81 1.73
N LEU A 69 6.95 -3.86 3.04
CA LEU A 69 6.67 -5.10 3.76
C LEU A 69 5.38 -5.79 3.28
N VAL A 70 4.29 -5.03 3.05
CA VAL A 70 3.07 -5.58 2.46
C VAL A 70 3.40 -6.24 1.11
N ILE A 71 4.22 -5.58 0.30
CA ILE A 71 4.44 -6.00 -1.07
C ILE A 71 5.38 -7.22 -1.15
N LEU A 72 6.46 -7.25 -0.37
CA LEU A 72 7.36 -8.41 -0.36
C LEU A 72 6.69 -9.68 0.17
N PHE A 73 5.81 -9.56 1.18
CA PHE A 73 5.28 -10.71 1.91
C PHE A 73 3.82 -11.06 1.58
N PHE A 74 2.91 -10.10 1.48
CA PHE A 74 1.49 -10.35 1.13
C PHE A 74 1.25 -10.46 -0.37
N MET A 75 1.97 -9.70 -1.20
CA MET A 75 1.91 -9.84 -2.67
C MET A 75 2.82 -10.96 -3.21
N HIS A 76 3.42 -11.76 -2.32
CA HIS A 76 4.23 -12.93 -2.66
C HIS A 76 5.45 -12.63 -3.55
N LEU A 77 5.86 -11.37 -3.73
CA LEU A 77 6.96 -10.97 -4.62
C LEU A 77 8.31 -11.65 -4.36
N ARG A 78 8.58 -12.02 -3.10
CA ARG A 78 9.77 -12.79 -2.73
C ARG A 78 9.77 -14.21 -3.31
N TYR A 79 8.58 -14.74 -3.60
CA TYR A 79 8.29 -16.13 -3.95
C TYR A 79 7.62 -16.28 -5.33
N ASP A 80 7.19 -15.17 -5.96
CA ASP A 80 6.52 -15.13 -7.26
C ASP A 80 7.50 -14.81 -8.41
N ARG A 81 7.05 -15.00 -9.66
CA ARG A 81 7.86 -14.85 -10.88
C ARG A 81 8.39 -13.42 -11.08
N LEU A 82 9.60 -13.31 -11.66
CA LEU A 82 10.33 -12.07 -11.98
C LEU A 82 9.50 -10.93 -12.59
N PHE A 83 8.42 -11.26 -13.30
CA PHE A 83 7.49 -10.32 -13.91
C PHE A 83 6.84 -9.36 -12.89
N HIS A 84 6.39 -9.88 -11.75
CA HIS A 84 5.78 -9.06 -10.71
C HIS A 84 6.78 -8.04 -10.15
N SER A 85 8.04 -8.43 -10.00
CA SER A 85 9.11 -7.56 -9.48
C SER A 85 9.41 -6.40 -10.42
N ILE A 86 9.37 -6.64 -11.73
CA ILE A 86 9.61 -5.62 -12.76
C ILE A 86 8.45 -4.63 -12.77
N VAL A 87 7.20 -5.10 -12.81
CA VAL A 87 6.00 -4.24 -12.79
C VAL A 87 5.95 -3.40 -11.51
N PHE A 88 6.26 -4.02 -10.37
CA PHE A 88 6.29 -3.32 -9.09
C PHE A 88 7.40 -2.25 -9.02
N THR A 89 8.60 -2.59 -9.47
CA THR A 89 9.71 -1.62 -9.52
C THR A 89 9.35 -0.45 -10.43
N ALA A 90 8.76 -0.70 -11.60
CA ALA A 90 8.27 0.34 -12.50
C ALA A 90 7.19 1.21 -11.84
N ALA A 91 6.25 0.61 -11.10
CA ALA A 91 5.22 1.34 -10.37
C ALA A 91 5.81 2.24 -9.27
N ILE A 92 6.77 1.76 -8.48
CA ILE A 92 7.47 2.60 -7.49
C ILE A 92 8.24 3.74 -8.15
N LEU A 93 8.94 3.46 -9.25
CA LEU A 93 9.73 4.47 -9.95
C LEU A 93 8.80 5.56 -10.52
N ALA A 94 7.69 5.15 -11.15
CA ALA A 94 6.66 6.06 -11.63
C ALA A 94 6.01 6.86 -10.49
N ALA A 95 5.66 6.22 -9.38
CA ALA A 95 5.07 6.90 -8.22
C ALA A 95 6.04 7.89 -7.58
N SER A 96 7.32 7.52 -7.46
CA SER A 96 8.36 8.39 -6.90
C SER A 96 8.58 9.62 -7.78
N LEU A 97 8.60 9.42 -9.11
CA LEU A 97 8.69 10.52 -10.06
C LEU A 97 7.46 11.43 -9.99
N PHE A 98 6.25 10.85 -9.94
CA PHE A 98 5.01 11.59 -9.81
C PHE A 98 4.98 12.44 -8.54
N VAL A 99 5.23 11.84 -7.37
CA VAL A 99 5.25 12.55 -6.08
C VAL A 99 6.33 13.64 -6.08
N GLY A 100 7.53 13.34 -6.55
CA GLY A 100 8.61 14.32 -6.65
C GLY A 100 8.22 15.52 -7.51
N PHE A 101 7.59 15.27 -8.66
CA PHE A 101 7.12 16.33 -9.56
C PHE A 101 5.99 17.14 -8.94
N THR A 102 5.00 16.49 -8.31
CA THR A 102 3.90 17.17 -7.60
C THR A 102 4.40 18.04 -6.45
N LEU A 103 5.41 17.58 -5.70
CA LEU A 103 6.02 18.37 -4.64
C LEU A 103 6.77 19.59 -5.19
N MET A 104 7.52 19.42 -6.27
CA MET A 104 8.21 20.52 -6.96
C MET A 104 7.21 21.56 -7.49
N ASP A 105 6.15 21.09 -8.12
CA ASP A 105 5.03 21.89 -8.64
C ASP A 105 4.37 22.71 -7.51
N THR A 106 4.01 22.04 -6.42
CA THR A 106 3.43 22.69 -5.22
C THR A 106 4.37 23.76 -4.67
N ASN A 107 5.67 23.49 -4.57
CA ASN A 107 6.65 24.44 -4.02
C ASN A 107 6.74 25.72 -4.87
N GLN A 108 6.66 25.57 -6.20
CA GLN A 108 6.69 26.70 -7.13
C GLN A 108 5.43 27.57 -7.02
N TYR A 109 4.25 26.96 -6.92
CA TYR A 109 2.98 27.71 -6.81
C TYR A 109 2.71 28.26 -5.42
N GLN A 110 3.29 27.69 -4.36
CA GLN A 110 3.16 28.21 -3.00
C GLN A 110 3.57 29.69 -2.91
N GLN A 111 4.59 30.13 -3.65
CA GLN A 111 5.05 31.52 -3.64
C GLN A 111 4.14 32.49 -4.39
N THR A 112 3.40 32.00 -5.40
CA THR A 112 2.51 32.81 -6.24
C THR A 112 1.05 32.70 -5.85
N ASN A 113 0.74 31.96 -4.76
CA ASN A 113 -0.61 31.81 -4.28
C ASN A 113 -1.13 33.12 -3.68
N ILE A 114 -1.92 33.85 -4.46
CA ILE A 114 -2.58 35.12 -4.08
C ILE A 114 -3.71 34.93 -3.06
N TRP A 115 -4.14 33.69 -2.85
CA TRP A 115 -5.14 33.34 -1.84
C TRP A 115 -4.49 33.25 -0.47
N ASN A 116 -4.45 34.38 0.23
CA ASN A 116 -4.14 34.43 1.65
C ASN A 116 -5.46 34.33 2.45
N PRO A 117 -5.68 33.28 3.28
CA PRO A 117 -6.87 33.18 4.12
C PRO A 117 -7.02 34.35 5.10
N ASP A 118 -5.90 34.93 5.53
CA ASP A 118 -5.84 36.05 6.48
C ASP A 118 -5.93 37.42 5.78
N ALA A 119 -5.74 37.45 4.45
CA ALA A 119 -5.84 38.65 3.63
C ALA A 119 -6.36 38.30 2.22
N PRO A 120 -7.66 38.00 2.07
CA PRO A 120 -8.21 37.61 0.78
C PRO A 120 -7.97 38.70 -0.25
N PRO A 121 -7.65 38.34 -1.50
CA PRO A 121 -7.46 39.33 -2.56
C PRO A 121 -8.74 40.15 -2.73
N ALA A 122 -8.58 41.45 -3.01
CA ALA A 122 -9.72 42.33 -3.27
C ALA A 122 -10.60 41.69 -4.35
N ALA A 123 -11.87 41.43 -4.03
CA ALA A 123 -12.78 40.76 -4.94
C ALA A 123 -12.76 41.48 -6.30
N PRO A 124 -12.66 40.75 -7.43
CA PRO A 124 -12.89 41.35 -8.74
C PRO A 124 -14.22 42.10 -8.68
N ILE A 125 -14.22 43.39 -9.04
CA ILE A 125 -15.41 44.25 -8.99
C ILE A 125 -16.52 43.60 -9.83
N GLY A 126 -17.38 42.82 -9.17
CA GLY A 126 -18.59 42.27 -9.77
C GLY A 126 -19.65 43.37 -9.88
N PRO A 127 -20.65 43.21 -10.77
CA PRO A 127 -21.80 44.09 -10.76
C PRO A 127 -22.38 44.14 -9.34
N ARG A 128 -22.47 45.34 -8.78
CA ARG A 128 -23.08 45.63 -7.48
C ARG A 128 -24.41 44.87 -7.36
N PRO A 129 -24.66 44.15 -6.24
CA PRO A 129 -25.94 43.48 -6.02
C PRO A 129 -27.05 44.50 -6.24
N THR A 130 -27.89 44.27 -7.25
CA THR A 130 -29.11 45.06 -7.42
C THR A 130 -30.04 44.61 -6.31
N SER A 131 -30.13 45.40 -5.25
CA SER A 131 -31.18 45.30 -4.25
C SER A 131 -32.53 45.47 -4.95
N GLY A 132 -33.22 44.36 -5.19
CA GLY A 132 -34.66 44.34 -5.47
C GLY A 132 -35.45 44.45 -4.18
#